data_AF-A0A534N531-F1
#
_entry.id   AF-A0A534N531-F1
#
_cell.length_a   1.000
_cell.length_b   1.000
_cell.length_c   1.000
_cell.angle_alpha   90.00
_cell.angle_beta   90.00
_cell.angle_gamma   90.00
#
_symmetry.space_group_name_H-M   'P 1'
#
loop_
_entity.id
_entity.type
_entity.pdbx_description
1 polymer ?
#
loop_
_entity_poly.entity_id
_entity_poly.type
_entity_poly.pdbx_seq_one_letter_code
_entity_poly.pdbx_strand_id
1 'polypeptide(L)'
;MLSPARRSIAVTGVVQGVGFRPYVHSLASRLGLSGFVRNRAGGVIIEVEGAADALDRFVSELRGRPPPLAQIEELSCEERQPRGDAGFRIDASESRPGGTAFISPDVATCPDCLRELDDPGDRRHRYPFLNCTNCGPRLTIVTGAPYDRERTTMAAFEMCADCRREYDDP
;
A
#
# COMPACT_ATOMS: atom_id res chain seq x y z
N MET A 1 16.77 -13.85 -25.89
CA MET A 1 16.15 -12.67 -25.26
C MET A 1 14.96 -13.18 -24.49
N LEU A 2 14.95 -13.04 -23.16
CA LEU A 2 13.79 -13.40 -22.36
C LEU A 2 12.69 -12.39 -22.69
N SER A 3 11.61 -12.86 -23.33
CA SER A 3 10.45 -12.03 -23.58
C SER A 3 9.88 -11.56 -22.24
N PRO A 4 9.57 -10.26 -22.06
CA PRO A 4 8.92 -9.79 -20.85
C PRO A 4 7.59 -10.51 -20.68
N ALA A 5 7.21 -10.78 -19.44
CA ALA A 5 5.90 -11.30 -19.09
C ALA A 5 5.17 -10.26 -18.23
N ARG A 6 3.84 -10.28 -18.25
CA ARG A 6 3.00 -9.44 -17.39
C ARG A 6 2.10 -10.33 -16.55
N ARG A 7 1.90 -9.97 -15.29
CA ARG A 7 1.00 -10.64 -14.37
C ARG A 7 0.02 -9.64 -13.76
N SER A 8 -1.25 -10.04 -13.74
CA SER A 8 -2.30 -9.39 -12.98
C SER A 8 -2.50 -10.18 -11.69
N ILE A 9 -2.26 -9.52 -10.56
CA ILE A 9 -2.35 -10.11 -9.23
C ILE A 9 -3.49 -9.42 -8.49
N ALA A 10 -4.40 -10.23 -7.95
CA ALA A 10 -5.45 -9.75 -7.05
C ALA A 10 -5.17 -10.27 -5.64
N VAL A 11 -5.21 -9.36 -4.67
CA VAL A 11 -4.98 -9.68 -3.25
C VAL A 11 -6.21 -9.27 -2.45
N THR A 12 -6.73 -10.18 -1.63
CA THR A 12 -7.85 -9.94 -0.71
C THR A 12 -7.43 -10.19 0.74
N GLY A 13 -8.28 -9.77 1.69
CA GLY A 13 -7.99 -9.75 3.12
C GLY A 13 -7.70 -8.33 3.63
N VAL A 14 -7.08 -8.24 4.82
CA VAL A 14 -6.71 -6.97 5.45
C VAL A 14 -5.46 -6.42 4.77
N VAL A 15 -5.63 -5.82 3.60
CA VAL A 15 -4.52 -5.28 2.77
C VAL A 15 -4.67 -3.80 2.46
N GLN A 16 -5.65 -3.13 3.06
CA GLN A 16 -5.90 -1.70 2.89
C GLN A 16 -5.67 -0.94 4.20
N GLY A 17 -5.07 0.25 4.11
CA GLY A 17 -4.70 1.04 5.29
C GLY A 17 -3.53 0.47 6.10
N VAL A 18 -2.77 -0.48 5.54
CA VAL A 18 -1.71 -1.22 6.25
C VAL A 18 -0.33 -1.07 5.58
N GLY A 19 -0.12 0.00 4.81
CA GLY A 19 1.13 0.23 4.08
C GLY A 19 1.36 -0.68 2.86
N PHE A 20 0.34 -1.41 2.41
CA PHE A 20 0.47 -2.38 1.32
C PHE A 20 0.88 -1.77 -0.03
N ARG A 21 0.29 -0.63 -0.42
CA ARG A 21 0.63 0.07 -1.68
C ARG A 21 2.10 0.53 -1.71
N PRO A 22 2.61 1.27 -0.69
CA PRO A 22 4.05 1.57 -0.55
C PRO A 22 4.94 0.33 -0.61
N TYR A 23 4.59 -0.73 0.14
CA TYR A 23 5.35 -1.98 0.14
C TYR A 23 5.48 -2.59 -1.26
N VAL A 24 4.36 -2.68 -1.99
CA VAL A 24 4.33 -3.20 -3.36
C VAL A 24 5.17 -2.33 -4.30
N HIS A 25 5.07 -1.00 -4.18
CA HIS A 25 5.86 -0.06 -4.97
C HIS A 25 7.36 -0.24 -4.75
N SER A 26 7.80 -0.32 -3.49
CA SER A 26 9.20 -0.55 -3.12
C SER A 26 9.71 -1.91 -3.62
N LEU A 27 8.90 -2.97 -3.46
CA LEU A 27 9.24 -4.32 -3.92
C LEU A 27 9.39 -4.37 -5.45
N ALA A 28 8.45 -3.79 -6.19
CA ALA A 28 8.51 -3.74 -7.65
C ALA A 28 9.75 -2.96 -8.14
N SER A 29 10.01 -1.80 -7.53
CA SER A 29 11.17 -0.96 -7.85
C SER A 29 12.50 -1.68 -7.61
N ARG A 30 12.65 -2.37 -6.47
CA ARG A 30 13.85 -3.16 -6.14
C ARG A 30 14.08 -4.32 -7.12
N LEU A 31 13.03 -4.90 -7.66
CA LEU A 31 13.10 -6.01 -8.62
C LEU A 31 13.16 -5.53 -10.09
N GLY A 32 13.18 -4.21 -10.33
CA GLY A 32 13.21 -3.65 -11.69
C GLY A 32 11.94 -3.95 -12.49
N LEU A 33 10.80 -4.11 -11.82
CA LEU A 33 9.51 -4.38 -12.44
C LEU A 33 8.76 -3.09 -12.76
N SER A 34 7.94 -3.15 -13.79
CA SER A 34 7.05 -2.05 -14.21
C SER A 34 5.59 -2.39 -13.97
N GLY A 35 4.71 -1.38 -13.93
CA GLY A 35 3.27 -1.58 -13.78
C GLY A 35 2.65 -0.68 -12.70
N PHE A 36 1.65 -1.18 -11.98
CA PHE A 36 0.96 -0.38 -10.98
C PHE A 36 0.35 -1.19 -9.83
N VAL A 37 0.02 -0.51 -8.74
CA VAL A 37 -0.81 -1.01 -7.65
C VAL A 37 -1.95 -0.04 -7.35
N ARG A 38 -3.17 -0.54 -7.14
CA ARG A 38 -4.32 0.27 -6.72
C ARG A 38 -5.23 -0.47 -5.75
N ASN A 39 -5.84 0.28 -4.83
CA ASN A 39 -6.92 -0.28 -4.03
C ASN A 39 -8.19 -0.40 -4.88
N ARG A 40 -9.01 -1.40 -4.58
CA ARG A 40 -10.39 -1.53 -5.06
C ARG A 40 -11.29 -2.01 -3.92
N ALA A 41 -12.60 -2.01 -4.15
CA ALA A 41 -13.50 -2.75 -3.26
C ALA A 41 -13.01 -4.19 -3.05
N GLY A 42 -12.88 -4.61 -1.79
CA GLY A 42 -12.53 -5.98 -1.39
C GLY A 42 -11.04 -6.34 -1.43
N GLY A 43 -10.14 -5.44 -1.84
CA GLY A 43 -8.71 -5.77 -1.89
C GLY A 43 -7.84 -4.84 -2.70
N VAL A 44 -6.73 -5.37 -3.22
CA VAL A 44 -5.73 -4.64 -4.00
C VAL A 44 -5.55 -5.33 -5.35
N ILE A 45 -5.40 -4.54 -6.41
CA ILE A 45 -4.98 -5.02 -7.72
C ILE A 45 -3.57 -4.52 -8.01
N ILE A 46 -2.76 -5.43 -8.50
CA ILE A 46 -1.38 -5.19 -8.91
C ILE A 46 -1.25 -5.68 -10.34
N GLU A 47 -0.70 -4.86 -11.22
CA GLU A 47 -0.15 -5.33 -12.48
C GLU A 47 1.36 -5.13 -12.46
N VAL A 48 2.10 -6.20 -12.75
CA VAL A 48 3.56 -6.20 -12.79
C VAL A 48 4.05 -6.80 -14.09
N GLU A 49 5.07 -6.19 -14.67
CA GLU A 49 5.68 -6.61 -15.93
C GLU A 49 7.20 -6.55 -15.85
N GLY A 50 7.85 -7.59 -16.37
CA GLY A 50 9.31 -7.69 -16.39
C GLY A 50 9.79 -9.11 -16.70
N ALA A 51 11.01 -9.43 -16.23
CA ALA A 51 11.59 -10.74 -16.40
C ALA A 51 10.83 -11.80 -15.56
N ALA A 52 10.67 -13.01 -16.11
CA ALA A 52 9.87 -14.06 -15.47
C ALA A 52 10.37 -14.44 -14.07
N ASP A 53 11.68 -14.49 -13.87
CA ASP A 53 12.31 -14.76 -12.58
C ASP A 53 12.08 -13.63 -11.56
N ALA A 54 12.09 -12.37 -12.02
CA ALA A 54 11.75 -11.22 -11.19
C ALA A 54 10.27 -11.23 -10.77
N LEU A 55 9.37 -11.65 -11.66
CA LEU A 55 7.94 -11.81 -11.36
C LEU A 55 7.68 -12.96 -10.37
N ASP A 56 8.39 -14.08 -10.49
CA ASP A 56 8.30 -15.19 -9.54
C ASP A 56 8.79 -14.78 -8.15
N ARG A 57 9.91 -14.05 -8.09
CA ARG A 57 10.42 -13.45 -6.85
C ARG A 57 9.43 -12.47 -6.24
N PHE A 58 8.83 -11.59 -7.05
CA PHE A 58 7.84 -10.64 -6.60
C PHE A 58 6.65 -11.33 -5.93
N VAL A 59 6.07 -12.34 -6.57
CA VAL A 59 4.93 -13.09 -6.01
C VAL A 59 5.33 -13.85 -4.73
N SER A 60 6.54 -14.43 -4.70
CA SER A 60 7.06 -15.13 -3.52
C SER A 60 7.25 -14.18 -2.33
N GLU A 61 7.86 -13.02 -2.53
CA GLU A 61 8.06 -12.01 -1.48
C GLU A 61 6.75 -11.39 -1.02
N LEU A 62 5.82 -11.12 -1.95
CA LEU A 62 4.49 -10.59 -1.63
C LEU A 62 3.71 -11.52 -0.69
N ARG A 63 3.82 -12.85 -0.87
CA ARG A 63 3.20 -13.85 0.02
C ARG A 63 3.97 -14.06 1.32
N GLY A 64 5.30 -14.09 1.26
CA GLY A 64 6.14 -14.49 2.39
C GLY A 64 6.49 -13.38 3.36
N ARG A 65 6.42 -12.11 2.95
CA ARG A 65 6.86 -10.95 3.73
C ARG A 65 5.91 -9.75 3.62
N PRO A 66 4.60 -9.91 3.84
CA PRO A 66 3.68 -8.77 3.79
C PRO A 66 3.98 -7.75 4.91
N PRO A 67 3.49 -6.49 4.79
CA PRO A 67 3.58 -5.51 5.88
C PRO A 67 3.03 -6.05 7.20
N PRO A 68 3.50 -5.58 8.37
CA PRO A 68 3.18 -6.18 9.68
C PRO A 68 1.68 -6.26 10.00
N LEU A 69 0.90 -5.30 9.52
CA LEU A 69 -0.55 -5.24 9.74
C LEU A 69 -1.36 -5.90 8.62
N ALA A 70 -0.69 -6.34 7.55
CA ALA A 70 -1.35 -6.93 6.41
C ALA A 70 -1.63 -8.42 6.63
N GLN A 71 -2.85 -8.84 6.33
CA GLN A 71 -3.24 -10.25 6.34
C GLN A 71 -3.81 -10.58 4.96
N ILE A 72 -3.07 -11.39 4.21
CA ILE A 72 -3.49 -11.86 2.90
C ILE A 72 -4.34 -13.12 3.10
N GLU A 73 -5.61 -13.06 2.70
CA GLU A 73 -6.51 -14.22 2.70
C GLU A 73 -6.39 -15.00 1.38
N GLU A 74 -6.45 -14.28 0.26
CA GLU A 74 -6.32 -14.86 -1.07
C GLU A 74 -5.35 -14.03 -1.93
N LEU A 75 -4.54 -14.73 -2.72
CA LEU A 75 -3.72 -14.13 -3.75
C LEU A 75 -3.81 -14.96 -5.03
N SER A 76 -4.49 -14.40 -6.02
CA SER A 76 -4.59 -14.97 -7.36
C SER A 76 -3.66 -14.23 -8.32
N CYS A 77 -3.14 -14.96 -9.31
CA CYS A 77 -2.21 -14.45 -10.29
C CYS A 77 -2.59 -14.97 -11.67
N GLU A 78 -2.72 -14.06 -12.62
CA GLU A 78 -3.07 -14.36 -14.01
C GLU A 78 -2.02 -13.78 -14.95
N GLU A 79 -1.62 -14.55 -15.95
CA GLU A 79 -0.74 -14.05 -17.00
C GLU A 79 -1.48 -13.11 -17.95
N ARG A 80 -0.79 -12.06 -18.38
CA ARG A 80 -1.30 -11.04 -19.29
C ARG A 80 -0.28 -10.73 -20.37
N GLN A 81 -0.75 -10.12 -21.45
CA GLN A 81 0.15 -9.66 -22.50
C GLN A 81 0.97 -8.46 -22.00
N PRO A 82 2.30 -8.45 -22.22
CA PRO A 82 3.14 -7.30 -21.92
C PRO A 82 2.70 -6.06 -22.70
N ARG A 83 2.79 -4.88 -22.08
CA ARG A 83 2.47 -3.58 -22.69
C ARG A 83 3.70 -2.69 -22.88
N GLY A 84 4.83 -3.03 -22.26
CA GLY A 84 6.05 -2.21 -22.26
C GLY A 84 5.93 -0.98 -21.37
N ASP A 85 5.23 -1.08 -20.24
CA ASP A 85 5.09 0.03 -19.29
C ASP A 85 6.46 0.43 -18.71
N ALA A 86 6.65 1.72 -18.43
CA ALA A 86 7.88 2.23 -17.83
C ALA A 86 7.66 2.59 -16.35
N GLY A 87 8.51 2.05 -15.49
CA GLY A 87 8.44 2.27 -14.04
C GLY A 87 7.22 1.62 -13.38
N PHE A 88 7.15 1.74 -12.06
CA PHE A 88 6.05 1.25 -11.26
C PHE A 88 5.38 2.41 -10.53
N ARG A 89 4.04 2.42 -10.44
CA ARG A 89 3.28 3.54 -9.85
C ARG A 89 2.18 3.09 -8.90
N ILE A 90 1.86 3.95 -7.94
CA ILE A 90 0.68 3.80 -7.09
C ILE A 90 -0.48 4.55 -7.77
N ASP A 91 -1.48 3.82 -8.22
CA ASP A 91 -2.63 4.37 -8.94
C ASP A 91 -3.77 4.77 -7.99
N ALA A 92 -4.57 5.72 -8.44
CA ALA A 92 -5.80 6.11 -7.79
C ALA A 92 -6.73 4.89 -7.61
N SER A 93 -7.40 4.82 -6.47
CA SER A 93 -8.21 3.67 -6.13
C SER A 93 -9.46 3.55 -6.99
N GLU A 94 -9.78 2.32 -7.40
CA GLU A 94 -10.99 2.02 -8.17
C GLU A 94 -12.20 1.96 -7.24
N SER A 95 -13.12 2.92 -7.41
CA SER A 95 -14.33 3.02 -6.59
C SER A 95 -15.50 2.39 -7.34
N ARG A 96 -16.11 1.35 -6.76
CA ARG A 96 -17.37 0.77 -7.23
C ARG A 96 -18.42 0.83 -6.11
N PRO A 97 -19.67 1.20 -6.40
CA PRO A 97 -20.74 1.19 -5.40
C PRO A 97 -20.91 -0.21 -4.77
N GLY A 98 -21.15 -0.27 -3.47
CA GLY A 98 -21.44 -1.52 -2.75
C GLY A 98 -20.24 -2.40 -2.44
N GLY A 99 -19.02 -1.88 -2.55
CA GLY A 99 -17.80 -2.61 -2.21
C GLY A 99 -17.62 -2.86 -0.72
N THR A 100 -17.23 -4.08 -0.34
CA THR A 100 -16.73 -4.39 1.00
C THR A 100 -15.31 -3.87 1.17
N ALA A 101 -14.92 -3.46 2.38
CA ALA A 101 -13.52 -3.24 2.73
C ALA A 101 -13.18 -4.03 3.99
N PHE A 102 -12.12 -4.81 3.90
CA PHE A 102 -11.50 -5.44 5.05
C PHE A 102 -10.54 -4.42 5.67
N ILE A 103 -11.04 -3.70 6.67
CA ILE A 103 -10.30 -2.65 7.37
C ILE A 103 -9.62 -3.26 8.59
N SER A 104 -8.34 -2.96 8.76
CA SER A 104 -7.59 -3.36 9.95
C SER A 104 -8.19 -2.73 11.21
N PRO A 105 -8.17 -3.43 12.36
CA PRO A 105 -8.44 -2.80 13.66
C PRO A 105 -7.51 -1.61 13.91
N ASP A 106 -7.85 -0.77 14.89
CA ASP A 106 -6.92 0.25 15.38
C ASP A 106 -5.71 -0.41 16.06
N VAL A 107 -4.54 0.21 15.91
CA VAL A 107 -3.27 -0.36 16.41
C VAL A 107 -2.55 0.67 17.26
N ALA A 108 -2.00 0.23 18.39
CA ALA A 108 -1.16 1.06 19.25
C ALA A 108 0.07 1.59 18.51
N THR A 109 0.61 2.73 18.95
CA THR A 109 1.80 3.38 18.37
C THR A 109 2.98 2.41 18.27
N CYS A 110 3.60 2.33 17.09
CA CYS A 110 4.75 1.44 16.87
C CYS A 110 6.05 2.01 17.48
N PRO A 111 7.10 1.17 17.66
CA PRO A 111 8.39 1.63 18.17
C PRO A 111 9.03 2.76 17.36
N ASP A 112 8.80 2.81 16.04
CA ASP A 112 9.35 3.87 15.19
C ASP A 112 8.72 5.24 15.48
N CYS A 113 7.39 5.27 15.55
CA CYS A 113 6.66 6.48 15.93
C CYS A 113 6.97 6.91 17.38
N LEU A 114 7.17 5.97 18.31
CA LEU A 114 7.58 6.32 19.68
C LEU A 114 8.95 7.01 19.70
N ARG A 115 9.90 6.54 18.87
CA ARG A 115 11.22 7.17 18.74
C ARG A 115 11.12 8.59 18.19
N GLU A 116 10.35 8.80 17.12
CA GLU A 116 10.11 10.14 16.56
C GLU A 116 9.40 11.07 17.56
N LEU A 117 8.48 10.51 18.37
CA LEU A 117 7.77 11.26 19.40
C LEU A 117 8.73 11.79 20.48
N ASP A 118 9.75 11.01 20.82
CA ASP A 118 10.72 11.28 21.88
C ASP A 118 11.97 12.05 21.41
N ASP A 119 12.21 12.16 20.10
CA ASP A 119 13.39 12.83 19.53
C ASP A 119 13.18 14.35 19.43
N PRO A 120 13.90 15.20 20.19
CA PRO A 120 13.79 16.66 20.11
C PRO A 120 14.20 17.26 18.76
N GLY A 121 14.93 16.51 17.93
CA GLY A 121 15.34 16.91 16.58
C GLY A 121 14.30 16.59 15.51
N ASP A 122 13.30 15.76 15.80
CA ASP A 122 12.26 15.39 14.86
C ASP A 122 11.17 16.48 14.79
N ARG A 123 10.66 16.75 13.58
CA ARG A 123 9.57 17.70 13.36
C ARG A 123 8.27 17.29 14.05
N ARG A 124 8.15 16.02 14.44
CA ARG A 124 7.01 15.41 15.13
C ARG A 124 7.26 15.18 16.62
N HIS A 125 8.33 15.73 17.19
CA HIS A 125 8.60 15.69 18.63
C HIS A 125 7.35 16.10 19.42
N ARG A 126 6.88 15.20 20.29
CA ARG A 126 5.66 15.37 21.13
C ARG A 126 4.37 15.64 20.35
N TYR A 127 4.28 15.29 19.07
CA TYR A 127 3.06 15.44 18.28
C TYR A 127 2.00 14.38 18.69
N PRO A 128 0.86 14.75 19.29
CA PRO A 128 -0.06 13.78 19.91
C PRO A 128 -0.78 12.83 18.94
N PHE A 129 -0.85 13.19 17.66
CA PHE A 129 -1.54 12.41 16.63
C PHE A 129 -0.59 11.66 15.71
N LEU A 130 0.68 11.52 16.11
CA LEU A 130 1.69 10.79 15.35
C LEU A 130 1.25 9.35 15.09
N ASN A 131 1.22 8.98 13.82
CA ASN A 131 1.05 7.61 13.36
C ASN A 131 1.75 7.43 12.01
N CYS A 132 2.00 6.17 11.65
CA CYS A 132 2.52 5.78 10.35
C CYS A 132 1.63 4.70 9.72
N THR A 133 2.05 4.13 8.59
CA THR A 133 1.33 3.03 7.93
C THR A 133 1.21 1.76 8.80
N ASN A 134 2.09 1.61 9.80
CA ASN A 134 2.16 0.45 10.70
C ASN A 134 1.46 0.64 12.07
N CYS A 135 0.86 1.80 12.36
CA CYS A 135 0.14 2.01 13.62
C CYS A 135 -0.93 3.11 13.54
N GLY A 136 -1.67 3.33 14.63
CA GLY A 136 -2.66 4.38 14.77
C GLY A 136 -4.08 3.96 14.42
N PRO A 137 -5.02 4.92 14.36
CA PRO A 137 -6.43 4.63 14.10
C PRO A 137 -6.64 4.12 12.68
N ARG A 138 -7.57 3.19 12.52
CA ARG A 138 -7.99 2.57 11.27
C ARG A 138 -9.51 2.46 11.23
N LEU A 139 -10.07 1.38 11.78
CA LEU A 139 -11.51 1.14 11.79
C LEU A 139 -12.30 2.34 12.34
N THR A 140 -11.79 2.98 13.39
CA THR A 140 -12.47 4.13 14.04
C THR A 140 -12.55 5.39 13.17
N ILE A 141 -11.75 5.51 12.11
CA ILE A 141 -11.68 6.72 11.28
C ILE A 141 -12.12 6.50 9.83
N VAL A 142 -12.37 5.27 9.40
CA VAL A 142 -12.79 4.98 8.02
C VAL A 142 -14.28 5.32 7.83
N THR A 143 -14.59 6.03 6.75
CA THR A 143 -15.96 6.42 6.38
C THR A 143 -16.44 5.73 5.10
N GLY A 144 -15.55 5.09 4.34
CA GLY A 144 -15.91 4.36 3.12
C GLY A 144 -14.77 3.54 2.52
N ALA A 145 -15.10 2.82 1.45
CA ALA A 145 -14.21 1.93 0.70
C ALA A 145 -14.05 2.38 -0.76
N PRO A 146 -12.90 2.11 -1.41
CA PRO A 146 -11.64 1.63 -0.84
C PRO A 146 -10.98 2.64 0.10
N TYR A 147 -10.09 2.15 0.99
CA TYR A 147 -9.34 2.98 1.93
C TYR A 147 -8.48 3.99 1.18
N ASP A 148 -8.81 5.26 1.40
CA ASP A 148 -8.02 6.42 1.01
C ASP A 148 -8.27 7.53 2.01
N ARG A 149 -7.35 8.50 2.06
CA ARG A 149 -7.45 9.64 2.98
C ARG A 149 -8.80 10.35 2.86
N GLU A 150 -9.30 10.54 1.64
CA GLU A 150 -10.59 11.19 1.34
C GLU A 150 -11.81 10.43 1.90
N ARG A 151 -11.66 9.14 2.23
CA ARG A 151 -12.68 8.27 2.83
C ARG A 151 -12.39 7.93 4.28
N THR A 152 -11.79 8.89 4.98
CA THR A 152 -11.58 8.82 6.43
C THR A 152 -11.99 10.15 7.05
N THR A 153 -12.11 10.20 8.38
CA THR A 153 -12.29 11.45 9.12
C THR A 153 -11.09 12.40 8.95
N MET A 154 -9.95 11.91 8.43
CA MET A 154 -8.79 12.74 8.10
C MET A 154 -8.99 13.60 6.84
N ALA A 155 -10.06 13.39 6.06
CA ALA A 155 -10.35 14.15 4.84
C ALA A 155 -10.46 15.66 5.07
N ALA A 156 -10.93 16.08 6.26
CA ALA A 156 -11.06 17.50 6.62
C ALA A 156 -9.72 18.19 6.94
N PHE A 157 -8.63 17.43 7.11
CA PHE A 157 -7.32 17.96 7.47
C PHE A 157 -6.40 17.93 6.24
N GLU A 158 -6.21 19.09 5.61
CA GLU A 158 -5.32 19.18 4.45
C GLU A 158 -3.85 18.93 4.86
N MET A 159 -3.14 18.14 4.06
CA MET A 159 -1.71 17.90 4.29
C MET A 159 -0.91 19.16 3.95
N CYS A 160 -0.09 19.63 4.90
CA CYS A 160 0.91 20.64 4.61
C CYS A 160 1.94 20.13 3.59
N ALA A 161 2.75 21.03 3.05
CA ALA A 161 3.75 20.70 2.02
C ALA A 161 4.72 19.59 2.49
N ASP A 162 5.16 19.62 3.74
CA ASP A 162 6.13 18.63 4.25
C ASP A 162 5.52 17.23 4.37
N CYS A 163 4.31 17.12 4.92
CA CYS A 163 3.59 15.85 4.98
C CYS A 163 3.24 15.32 3.59
N ARG A 164 2.94 16.20 2.63
CA ARG A 164 2.65 15.79 1.25
C ARG A 164 3.89 15.23 0.56
N ARG A 165 5.07 15.85 0.72
CA ARG A 165 6.32 15.32 0.16
C ARG A 165 6.60 13.90 0.65
N GLU A 166 6.47 13.64 1.94
CA GLU A 166 6.69 12.30 2.50
C GLU A 166 5.58 11.30 2.13
N TYR A 167 4.37 11.78 1.84
CA TYR A 167 3.27 10.93 1.38
C TYR A 167 3.45 10.49 -0.08
N ASP A 168 3.95 11.39 -0.92
CA ASP A 168 4.14 11.19 -2.36
C ASP A 168 5.47 10.48 -2.70
N ASP A 169 6.41 10.40 -1.75
CA ASP A 169 7.70 9.70 -1.84
C ASP A 169 7.77 8.50 -0.86
N PRO A 170 7.03 7.41 -1.13
CA PRO A 170 6.93 6.23 -0.26
C PRO A 170 8.13 5.26 -0.30
#